data_AF-A0A3D3EY88-F1
#
_entry.id   AF-A0A3D3EY88-F1
#
_cell.length_a   1.000
_cell.length_b   1.000
_cell.length_c   1.000
_cell.angle_alpha   90.00
_cell.angle_beta   90.00
_cell.angle_gamma   90.00
#
_symmetry.space_group_name_H-M   'P 1'
#
loop_
_entity.id
_entity.type
_entity.pdbx_description
1 polymer ?
#
loop_
_entity_poly.entity_id
_entity_poly.type
_entity_poly.pdbx_seq_one_letter_code
_entity_poly.pdbx_strand_id
1 'polypeptide(L)' 'FDAVDNKPVHLVFMIVANEHQDKKYIKLLSRLMLRMRKEQLIERLMQTNNAEDLYRILVESK' A
#
# COMPACT_ATOMS: atom_id res chain seq x y z
N PHE A 1 -1.25 -3.33 -16.61
CA PHE A 1 -0.65 -4.01 -15.45
C PHE A 1 -1.03 -5.47 -15.56
N ASP A 2 -0.06 -6.36 -15.51
CA ASP A 2 -0.31 -7.82 -15.65
C ASP A 2 -0.58 -8.41 -14.27
N ALA A 3 -1.68 -7.98 -13.65
CA ALA A 3 -2.11 -8.49 -12.35
C ALA A 3 -2.42 -9.99 -12.46
N VAL A 4 -1.95 -10.77 -11.49
CA VAL A 4 -2.07 -12.24 -11.48
C VAL A 4 -3.52 -12.72 -11.53
N ASP A 5 -4.45 -11.92 -10.99
CA ASP A 5 -5.88 -12.21 -10.95
C ASP A 5 -6.68 -11.60 -12.12
N ASN A 6 -6.00 -10.99 -13.10
CA ASN A 6 -6.58 -10.26 -14.23
C ASN A 6 -7.53 -9.11 -13.83
N LYS A 7 -7.47 -8.60 -12.60
CA LYS A 7 -8.25 -7.43 -12.19
C LYS A 7 -7.50 -6.12 -12.45
N PRO A 8 -8.21 -4.99 -12.61
CA PRO A 8 -7.56 -3.68 -12.74
C PRO A 8 -6.72 -3.34 -11.51
N VAL A 9 -5.53 -2.78 -11.72
CA VAL A 9 -4.68 -2.28 -10.64
C VAL A 9 -5.06 -0.84 -10.34
N HIS A 10 -5.52 -0.60 -9.11
CA HIS A 10 -5.93 0.74 -8.64
C HIS A 10 -4.92 1.41 -7.73
N LEU A 11 -4.08 0.64 -7.03
CA LEU A 11 -3.09 1.13 -6.08
C LEU A 11 -1.70 0.61 -6.46
N VAL A 12 -0.73 1.52 -6.51
CA VAL A 12 0.68 1.19 -6.76
C VAL A 12 1.52 1.81 -5.66
N PHE A 13 2.33 0.98 -5.00
CA PHE A 13 3.27 1.42 -3.97
C PHE A 13 4.69 1.21 -4.49
N MET A 14 5.44 2.31 -4.63
CA MET A 14 6.86 2.26 -4.97
C MET A 14 7.69 2.32 -3.68
N ILE A 15 8.58 1.35 -3.50
CA ILE A 15 9.49 1.30 -2.36
C ILE A 15 10.92 1.39 -2.91
N VAL A 16 11.68 2.37 -2.43
CA VAL A 16 13.09 2.55 -2.77
C VAL A 16 13.90 2.25 -1.51
N ALA A 17 14.89 1.37 -1.64
CA ALA A 17 15.78 0.97 -0.55
C ALA A 17 17.22 0.86 -1.05
N ASN A 18 18.18 1.07 -0.15
CA ASN A 18 19.59 0.77 -0.42
C ASN A 18 19.81 -0.75 -0.29
N GLU A 19 20.70 -1.31 -1.11
CA GLU A 19 21.12 -2.73 -1.15
C GLU A 19 21.46 -3.32 0.22
N HIS A 20 21.93 -2.51 1.18
CA HIS A 20 22.27 -2.99 2.52
C HIS A 20 21.09 -3.01 3.53
N GLN A 21 19.86 -2.69 3.10
CA GLN A 21 18.68 -2.55 3.99
C GLN A 21 17.63 -3.65 3.81
N ASP A 22 18.02 -4.84 3.33
CA ASP A 22 17.14 -5.97 2.99
C ASP A 22 16.08 -6.30 4.04
N LYS A 23 16.48 -6.45 5.29
CA LYS A 23 15.55 -6.83 6.37
C LYS A 23 14.48 -5.77 6.64
N LYS A 24 14.78 -4.49 6.39
CA LYS A 24 13.89 -3.38 6.74
C LYS A 24 12.80 -3.20 5.70
N TYR A 25 13.10 -3.27 4.40
CA TYR A 25 12.08 -3.11 3.37
C TYR A 25 11.18 -4.35 3.24
N ILE A 26 11.71 -5.57 3.43
CA ILE A 26 10.86 -6.78 3.47
C ILE A 26 9.85 -6.67 4.60
N LYS A 27 10.26 -6.20 5.78
CA LYS A 27 9.35 -5.95 6.90
C LYS A 27 8.31 -4.86 6.61
N LEU A 28 8.70 -3.80 5.90
CA LEU A 28 7.79 -2.74 5.46
C LEU A 28 6.74 -3.30 4.49
N LEU A 29 7.18 -4.04 3.47
CA LEU A 29 6.32 -4.67 2.48
C LEU A 29 5.31 -5.61 3.15
N SER A 30 5.76 -6.50 4.04
CA SER A 30 4.87 -7.42 4.76
C SER A 30 3.80 -6.69 5.57
N ARG A 31 4.17 -5.59 6.25
CA ARG A 31 3.22 -4.76 7.01
C ARG A 31 2.21 -4.07 6.10
N LEU A 32 2.67 -3.55 4.96
CA LEU A 32 1.81 -2.92 3.96
C LEU A 32 0.80 -3.94 3.41
N MET A 33 1.27 -5.12 3.01
CA MET A 33 0.41 -6.20 2.51
C MET A 33 -0.64 -6.64 3.52
N LEU A 34 -0.29 -6.72 4.81
CA LEU A 34 -1.24 -7.03 5.88
C LEU A 34 -2.34 -5.98 6.00
N ARG A 35 -2.01 -4.68 5.85
CA ARG A 35 -2.99 -3.60 5.84
C ARG A 35 -3.92 -3.67 4.63
N MET A 36 -3.37 -4.00 3.45
CA MET A 36 -4.14 -4.10 2.21
C MET A 36 -5.19 -5.23 2.21
N ARG A 37 -5.11 -6.17 3.17
CA ARG A 37 -6.18 -7.18 3.37
C ARG A 37 -7.45 -6.62 4.01
N LYS A 38 -7.41 -5.39 4.54
CA LYS A 38 -8.58 -4.72 5.11
C LYS A 38 -9.34 -4.03 3.98
N GLU A 39 -10.43 -4.64 3.52
CA GLU A 39 -11.25 -4.11 2.41
C GLU A 39 -11.71 -2.66 2.68
N GLN A 40 -12.17 -2.37 3.90
CA GLN A 40 -12.54 -1.01 4.31
C GLN A 40 -11.41 0.02 4.17
N LEU A 41 -10.15 -0.40 4.35
CA LEU A 41 -9.00 0.49 4.14
C LEU A 41 -8.79 0.76 2.65
N ILE A 42 -8.87 -0.28 1.82
CA ILE A 42 -8.73 -0.16 0.35
C ILE A 42 -9.81 0.75 -0.21
N GLU A 43 -11.07 0.56 0.19
CA GLU A 43 -12.18 1.40 -0.26
C GLU A 43 -11.97 2.88 0.10
N ARG A 44 -11.56 3.17 1.34
CA ARG A 44 -11.24 4.53 1.78
C ARG A 44 -10.08 5.15 0.99
N LEU A 45 -9.05 4.35 0.69
CA LEU A 45 -7.91 4.79 -0.13
C LEU A 45 -8.31 5.05 -1.59
N MET A 46 -9.31 4.36 -2.13
CA MET A 46 -9.80 4.59 -3.50
C MET A 46 -10.80 5.75 -3.61
N GLN A 47 -11.49 6.10 -2.52
CA GLN A 47 -12.51 7.17 -2.51
C GLN A 47 -11.95 8.56 -2.17
N THR A 48 -10.72 8.65 -1.66
CA THR A 48 -10.11 9.95 -1.34
C THR A 48 -9.68 10.70 -2.61
N ASN A 49 -9.95 12.00 -2.63
CA ASN A 49 -9.63 12.88 -3.75
C ASN A 49 -8.43 13.80 -3.48
N ASN A 50 -7.77 13.66 -2.33
CA ASN A 50 -6.63 14.47 -1.98
C ASN A 50 -5.49 13.64 -1.36
N ALA A 51 -4.26 14.06 -1.67
CA ALA A 51 -3.05 13.33 -1.29
C ALA A 51 -2.81 13.32 0.23
N GLU A 52 -3.22 14.38 0.93
CA GLU A 52 -3.01 14.50 2.37
C GLU A 52 -3.87 13.51 3.16
N ASP A 53 -5.16 13.41 2.83
CA ASP A 53 -6.08 12.45 3.42
C ASP A 53 -5.71 11.02 3.03
N LEU A 54 -5.25 10.80 1.78
CA LEU A 54 -4.71 9.49 1.39
C LEU A 54 -3.56 9.08 2.31
N TYR A 55 -2.62 10.00 2.56
CA TYR A 55 -1.50 9.75 3.46
C TYR A 55 -1.95 9.50 4.91
N ARG A 56 -2.89 10.31 5.43
CA ARG A 56 -3.45 10.12 6.78
C ARG A 56 -4.13 8.75 6.92
N ILE A 57 -5.00 8.38 5.99
CA ILE A 57 -5.67 7.07 5.96
C ILE A 57 -4.65 5.92 5.97
N LEU A 58 -3.59 6.03 5.18
CA LEU A 58 -2.56 5.00 5.07
C LEU A 58 -1.72 4.83 6.36
N VAL A 59 -1.40 5.93 7.04
CA VAL A 59 -0.52 5.93 8.21
C VAL A 59 -1.28 5.65 9.51
N GLU A 60 -2.48 6.19 9.66
CA GLU A 60 -3.30 6.09 10.88
C GLU A 60 -4.09 4.77 10.97
N SER A 61 -4.21 4.02 9.87
CA SER A 61 -4.79 2.69 9.88
C SER A 61 -3.89 1.70 10.64
N LYS A 62 -4.26 1.41 11.90
CA LYS A 62 -3.69 0.33 12.71
C LYS A 62 -4.18 -1.01 12.20
#